data_AF-A0A961KL62-F1
#
_entry.id   AF-A0A961KL62-F1
#
_cell.length_a   1.000
_cell.length_b   1.000
_cell.length_c   1.000
_cell.angle_alpha   90.00
_cell.angle_beta   90.00
_cell.angle_gamma   90.00
#
_symmetry.space_group_name_H-M   'P 1'
#
loop_
_entity.id
_entity.type
_entity.pdbx_description
1 polymer ?
#
loop_
_entity_poly.entity_id
_entity_poly.type
_entity_poly.pdbx_seq_one_letter_code
_entity_poly.pdbx_strand_id
1 'polypeptide(L)'
;GADDSHGGNLATACLDFAPDIPGNDFDAGEIARTLVLSHAGGAGHQSVTATFTSFGQPAQITYDFVAEDGFMRIDDIAGPGYRLSRIPCTARQAAAPVPAGSGEFCYDTGNSELRLRPAADGSAAFALESVQGGGHSCSAQGRARSVAGGWLWEQTLYGRPCRLEITVTADQAIRFGDPGHGCKMTLCGQRAVLAGLTFPAASLVDCAALARQ
;
A
#
# COMPACT_ATOMS: atom_id res chain seq x y z
N GLY A 1 -25.88 3.08 -12.90
CA GLY A 1 -25.28 4.31 -12.38
C GLY A 1 -23.89 3.96 -11.95
N ALA A 2 -22.89 4.64 -12.48
CA ALA A 2 -21.49 4.41 -12.13
C ALA A 2 -21.27 4.92 -10.70
N ASP A 3 -20.81 4.03 -9.80
CA ASP A 3 -20.41 4.37 -8.45
C ASP A 3 -18.96 4.89 -8.52
N ASP A 4 -18.80 6.13 -8.08
CA ASP A 4 -17.65 7.03 -8.18
C ASP A 4 -16.80 7.01 -6.90
N SER A 5 -16.72 5.84 -6.24
CA SER A 5 -16.00 5.61 -4.97
C SER A 5 -14.46 5.68 -5.07
N HIS A 6 -13.93 6.03 -6.24
CA HIS A 6 -12.56 6.50 -6.41
C HIS A 6 -12.65 7.94 -6.87
N GLY A 7 -12.39 8.89 -5.97
CA GLY A 7 -12.27 10.31 -6.32
C GLY A 7 -11.21 10.51 -7.40
N GLY A 8 -11.62 10.42 -8.66
CA GLY A 8 -10.92 10.80 -9.89
C GLY A 8 -9.55 10.18 -10.19
N ASN A 9 -8.93 9.41 -9.29
CA ASN A 9 -7.53 9.03 -9.44
C ASN A 9 -7.36 7.60 -9.96
N LEU A 10 -7.36 7.45 -11.29
CA LEU A 10 -7.11 6.18 -11.98
C LEU A 10 -5.72 5.58 -11.67
N ALA A 11 -4.76 6.39 -11.20
CA ALA A 11 -3.40 5.93 -10.92
C ALA A 11 -3.32 4.95 -9.74
N THR A 12 -4.09 5.18 -8.66
CA THR A 12 -4.14 4.29 -7.49
C THR A 12 -4.87 2.97 -7.74
N ALA A 13 -5.57 2.84 -8.86
CA ALA A 13 -6.21 1.59 -9.26
C ALA A 13 -5.26 0.63 -10.03
N CYS A 14 -4.14 1.15 -10.57
CA CYS A 14 -3.22 0.41 -11.45
C CYS A 14 -1.81 0.17 -10.87
N LEU A 15 -1.40 0.89 -9.81
CA LEU A 15 -0.02 0.85 -9.29
C LEU A 15 -0.01 0.62 -7.78
N ASP A 16 0.79 -0.34 -7.30
CA ASP A 16 1.00 -0.64 -5.87
C ASP A 16 2.30 -0.05 -5.31
N PHE A 17 2.96 0.81 -6.08
CA PHE A 17 4.16 1.59 -5.73
C PHE A 17 3.97 3.08 -6.10
N ALA A 18 4.70 3.96 -5.43
CA ALA A 18 4.77 5.37 -5.79
C ALA A 18 5.65 5.51 -7.05
N PRO A 19 5.13 5.97 -8.20
CA PRO A 19 5.88 5.93 -9.46
C PRO A 19 7.03 6.95 -9.52
N ASP A 20 7.04 7.91 -8.61
CA ASP A 20 8.01 9.00 -8.52
C ASP A 20 9.34 8.59 -7.84
N ILE A 21 9.34 7.56 -7.00
CA ILE A 21 10.54 7.01 -6.36
C ILE A 21 10.45 5.48 -6.37
N PRO A 22 11.40 4.76 -7.00
CA PRO A 22 11.33 3.31 -7.04
C PRO A 22 11.55 2.73 -5.64
N GLY A 23 10.49 2.12 -5.09
CA GLY A 23 10.46 1.56 -3.74
C GLY A 23 9.20 1.97 -2.97
N ASN A 24 8.97 1.31 -1.82
CA ASN A 24 7.89 1.68 -0.89
C ASN A 24 8.39 2.61 0.25
N ASP A 25 9.69 2.90 0.27
CA ASP A 25 10.39 3.74 1.26
C ASP A 25 11.59 4.42 0.58
N PHE A 26 12.06 5.54 1.13
CA PHE A 26 13.18 6.30 0.58
C PHE A 26 13.96 7.10 1.63
N ASP A 27 15.27 7.26 1.42
CA ASP A 27 16.08 8.19 2.21
C ASP A 27 16.04 9.59 1.56
N ALA A 28 15.14 10.44 2.02
CA ALA A 28 14.98 11.81 1.52
C ALA A 28 16.29 12.62 1.57
N GLY A 29 17.12 12.40 2.59
CA GLY A 29 18.40 13.09 2.76
C GLY A 29 19.46 12.60 1.77
N GLU A 30 19.49 11.30 1.48
CA GLU A 30 20.34 10.72 0.44
C GLU A 30 19.91 11.16 -0.96
N ILE A 31 18.62 11.11 -1.27
CA ILE A 31 18.08 11.58 -2.55
C ILE A 31 18.43 13.04 -2.77
N ALA A 32 18.14 13.92 -1.80
CA ALA A 32 18.43 15.35 -1.92
C ALA A 32 19.91 15.66 -2.18
N ARG A 33 20.84 14.82 -1.70
CA ARG A 33 22.29 15.00 -1.91
C ARG A 33 22.82 14.36 -3.19
N THR A 34 22.12 13.37 -3.73
CA THR A 34 22.59 12.56 -4.88
C THR A 34 21.80 12.82 -6.16
N LEU A 35 20.70 13.57 -6.08
CA LEU A 35 19.83 13.87 -7.20
C LEU A 35 20.58 14.68 -8.27
N VAL A 36 20.68 14.08 -9.45
CA VAL A 36 21.15 14.70 -10.69
C VAL A 36 19.99 14.68 -11.68
N LEU A 37 19.70 15.85 -12.23
CA LEU A 37 18.67 16.02 -13.26
C LEU A 37 19.34 16.24 -14.62
N SER A 38 18.82 15.55 -15.63
CA SER A 38 19.08 15.85 -17.04
C SER A 38 17.75 16.09 -17.74
N HIS A 39 17.74 16.95 -18.75
CA HIS A 39 16.52 17.29 -19.49
C HIS A 39 16.76 17.26 -20.99
N ALA A 40 15.72 16.92 -21.74
CA ALA A 40 15.68 16.94 -23.20
C ALA A 40 14.29 17.41 -23.66
N GLY A 41 14.21 17.97 -24.87
CA GLY A 41 12.93 18.41 -25.47
C GLY A 41 12.83 19.92 -25.66
N GLY A 42 11.60 20.41 -25.81
CA GLY A 42 11.29 21.80 -26.17
C GLY A 42 10.13 22.38 -25.36
N ALA A 43 9.68 23.59 -25.70
CA ALA A 43 8.69 24.33 -24.91
C ALA A 43 7.33 23.63 -24.75
N GLY A 44 6.93 22.74 -25.67
CA GLY A 44 5.67 22.01 -25.60
C GLY A 44 5.74 20.63 -24.95
N HIS A 45 6.92 20.01 -24.92
CA HIS A 45 7.14 18.68 -24.36
C HIS A 45 8.58 18.54 -23.87
N GLN A 46 8.76 18.19 -22.60
CA GLN A 46 10.07 18.01 -21.98
C GLN A 46 10.16 16.65 -21.32
N SER A 47 11.32 16.01 -21.43
CA SER A 47 11.64 14.79 -20.71
C SER A 47 12.72 15.11 -19.70
N VAL A 48 12.47 14.85 -18.42
CA VAL A 48 13.42 15.07 -17.32
C VAL A 48 13.80 13.70 -16.75
N THR A 49 15.07 13.35 -16.81
CA THR A 49 15.60 12.15 -16.15
C THR A 49 16.25 12.54 -14.83
N ALA A 50 15.70 12.00 -13.74
CA ALA A 50 16.22 12.08 -12.39
C ALA A 50 17.01 10.82 -12.06
N THR A 51 18.29 11.00 -11.71
CA THR A 51 19.17 9.93 -11.23
C THR A 51 19.57 10.24 -9.79
N PHE A 52 19.44 9.28 -8.89
CA PHE A 52 19.74 9.46 -7.46
C PHE A 52 20.09 8.12 -6.81
N THR A 53 20.49 8.17 -5.54
CA THR A 53 20.68 6.98 -4.70
C THR A 53 19.68 7.03 -3.54
N SER A 54 19.11 5.88 -3.19
CA SER A 54 18.30 5.69 -1.99
C SER A 54 18.68 4.37 -1.32
N PHE A 55 19.00 4.41 -0.03
CA PHE A 55 19.55 3.29 0.73
C PHE A 55 20.76 2.63 0.06
N GLY A 56 21.63 3.44 -0.55
CA GLY A 56 22.79 2.94 -1.30
C GLY A 56 22.46 2.27 -2.64
N GLN A 57 21.19 2.21 -3.05
CA GLN A 57 20.78 1.67 -4.34
C GLN A 57 20.59 2.79 -5.37
N PRO A 58 21.22 2.71 -6.56
CA PRO A 58 21.01 3.68 -7.60
C PRO A 58 19.60 3.55 -8.20
N ALA A 59 18.99 4.68 -8.48
CA ALA A 59 17.67 4.81 -9.08
C ALA A 59 17.72 5.80 -10.23
N GLN A 60 16.91 5.53 -11.26
CA GLN A 60 16.72 6.42 -12.40
C GLN A 60 15.25 6.43 -12.79
N ILE A 61 14.63 7.61 -12.77
CA ILE A 61 13.24 7.83 -13.18
C ILE A 61 13.21 8.91 -14.26
N THR A 62 12.41 8.72 -15.29
CA THR A 62 12.17 9.70 -16.35
C THR A 62 10.74 10.19 -16.25
N TYR A 63 10.57 11.51 -16.20
CA TYR A 63 9.30 12.22 -16.21
C TYR A 63 9.13 12.91 -17.55
N ASP A 64 8.09 12.57 -18.28
CA ASP A 64 7.68 13.31 -19.47
C ASP A 64 6.64 14.35 -19.07
N PHE A 65 6.84 15.59 -19.53
CA PHE A 65 6.00 16.72 -19.23
C PHE A 65 5.41 17.33 -20.50
N VAL A 66 4.16 17.74 -20.41
CA VAL A 66 3.44 18.50 -21.44
C VAL A 66 3.09 19.89 -20.90
N ALA A 67 3.14 20.89 -21.78
CA ALA A 67 2.67 22.22 -21.45
C ALA A 67 1.14 22.30 -21.60
N GLU A 68 0.43 22.50 -20.48
CA GLU A 68 -1.02 22.69 -20.44
C GLU A 68 -1.37 23.92 -19.61
N ASP A 69 -2.21 24.80 -20.14
CA ASP A 69 -2.67 26.03 -19.47
C ASP A 69 -1.54 26.93 -18.93
N GLY A 70 -0.37 26.91 -19.59
CA GLY A 70 0.81 27.67 -19.17
C GLY A 70 1.63 27.00 -18.05
N PHE A 71 1.28 25.78 -17.64
CA PHE A 71 2.01 24.99 -16.65
C PHE A 71 2.58 23.71 -17.27
N MET A 72 3.75 23.28 -16.80
CA MET A 72 4.28 21.96 -17.13
C MET A 72 3.61 20.93 -16.23
N ARG A 73 2.92 19.97 -16.83
CA ARG A 73 2.28 18.85 -16.14
C ARG A 73 2.97 17.56 -16.51
N ILE A 74 3.03 16.63 -15.55
CA ILE A 74 3.53 15.28 -15.81
C ILE A 74 2.52 14.57 -16.72
N ASP A 75 2.98 14.16 -17.89
CA ASP A 75 2.23 13.37 -18.88
C ASP A 75 2.48 11.87 -18.69
N ASP A 76 3.75 11.48 -18.44
CA ASP A 76 4.13 10.08 -18.27
C ASP A 76 5.31 9.93 -17.31
N ILE A 77 5.46 8.75 -16.72
CA ILE A 77 6.59 8.40 -15.86
C ILE A 77 7.14 7.05 -16.31
N ALA A 78 8.46 6.94 -16.38
CA ALA A 78 9.15 5.71 -16.76
C ALA A 78 10.32 5.42 -15.83
N GLY A 79 10.60 4.14 -15.63
CA GLY A 79 11.77 3.67 -14.89
C GLY A 79 12.34 2.41 -15.56
N PRO A 80 13.28 1.71 -14.91
CA PRO A 80 13.87 0.51 -15.47
C PRO A 80 12.81 -0.55 -15.76
N GLY A 81 12.59 -0.84 -17.05
CA GLY A 81 11.67 -1.88 -17.50
C GLY A 81 10.18 -1.51 -17.51
N TYR A 82 9.79 -0.27 -17.20
CA TYR A 82 8.39 0.14 -17.23
C TYR A 82 8.19 1.58 -17.73
N ARG A 83 6.96 1.85 -18.20
CA ARG A 83 6.45 3.18 -18.53
C ARG A 83 4.94 3.20 -18.25
N LEU A 84 4.46 4.18 -17.49
CA LEU A 84 3.09 4.19 -16.98
C LEU A 84 2.05 4.13 -18.08
N SER A 85 2.20 4.95 -19.13
CA SER A 85 1.29 4.97 -20.29
C SER A 85 1.18 3.64 -21.04
N ARG A 86 2.17 2.74 -20.86
CA ARG A 86 2.22 1.42 -21.51
C ARG A 86 1.70 0.29 -20.62
N ILE A 87 1.39 0.58 -19.36
CA ILE A 87 0.74 -0.38 -18.47
C ILE A 87 -0.75 -0.37 -18.84
N PRO A 88 -1.32 -1.50 -19.32
CA PRO A 88 -2.72 -1.53 -19.71
C PRO A 88 -3.61 -1.31 -18.49
N CYS A 89 -4.08 -0.07 -18.29
CA CYS A 89 -5.10 0.27 -17.30
C CYS A 89 -6.47 -0.13 -17.85
N THR A 90 -6.88 -1.35 -17.54
CA THR A 90 -8.29 -1.73 -17.62
C THR A 90 -8.93 -1.29 -16.31
N ALA A 91 -10.01 -0.50 -16.34
CA ALA A 91 -10.75 -0.14 -15.14
C ALA A 91 -11.09 -1.44 -14.40
N ARG A 92 -10.57 -1.56 -13.17
CA ARG A 92 -10.69 -2.80 -12.40
C ARG A 92 -12.17 -3.06 -12.18
N GLN A 93 -12.67 -4.18 -12.72
CA GLN A 93 -14.00 -4.66 -12.35
C GLN A 93 -14.04 -4.71 -10.82
N ALA A 94 -15.04 -4.03 -10.24
CA ALA A 94 -15.27 -4.05 -8.80
C ALA A 94 -15.20 -5.51 -8.36
N ALA A 95 -14.29 -5.80 -7.42
CA ALA A 95 -14.20 -7.13 -6.85
C ALA A 95 -15.60 -7.51 -6.36
N ALA A 96 -16.06 -8.71 -6.74
CA ALA A 96 -17.26 -9.25 -6.15
C ALA A 96 -17.11 -9.15 -4.63
N PRO A 97 -18.13 -8.68 -3.89
CA PRO A 97 -18.06 -8.64 -2.44
C PRO A 97 -17.60 -10.01 -1.95
N VAL A 98 -16.64 -10.02 -1.02
CA VAL A 98 -16.27 -11.23 -0.27
C VAL A 98 -17.60 -11.88 0.12
N PRO A 99 -17.84 -13.16 -0.22
CA PRO A 99 -19.08 -13.81 0.15
C PRO A 99 -19.24 -13.60 1.65
N ALA A 100 -20.38 -13.05 2.07
CA ALA A 100 -20.78 -13.04 3.47
C ALA A 100 -21.05 -14.49 3.90
N GLY A 101 -20.00 -15.29 3.98
CA GLY A 101 -19.95 -16.53 4.73
C GLY A 101 -19.57 -16.13 6.14
N SER A 102 -20.33 -16.59 7.13
CA SER A 102 -20.16 -16.34 8.56
C SER A 102 -18.89 -16.98 9.17
N GLY A 103 -17.83 -17.14 8.39
CA GLY A 103 -16.60 -17.83 8.75
C GLY A 103 -15.50 -16.87 9.21
N GLU A 104 -14.69 -17.34 10.14
CA GLU A 104 -13.41 -16.72 10.50
C GLU A 104 -12.36 -17.13 9.44
N PHE A 105 -11.51 -16.18 9.05
CA PHE A 105 -10.38 -16.38 8.14
C PHE A 105 -9.09 -16.27 8.94
N CYS A 106 -8.20 -17.24 8.77
CA CYS A 106 -6.95 -17.31 9.49
C CYS A 106 -5.78 -17.50 8.53
N TYR A 107 -4.72 -16.73 8.73
CA TYR A 107 -3.53 -16.76 7.89
C TYR A 107 -2.30 -16.99 8.74
N ASP A 108 -1.37 -17.80 8.22
CA ASP A 108 -0.08 -18.09 8.84
C ASP A 108 1.04 -18.09 7.78
N THR A 109 2.00 -17.18 7.90
CA THR A 109 3.18 -17.12 7.02
C THR A 109 4.44 -17.71 7.67
N GLY A 110 4.31 -18.36 8.82
CA GLY A 110 5.39 -18.90 9.65
C GLY A 110 6.01 -17.88 10.61
N ASN A 111 5.96 -16.59 10.26
CA ASN A 111 6.45 -15.49 11.10
C ASN A 111 5.35 -14.46 11.41
N SER A 112 4.15 -14.62 10.86
CA SER A 112 3.04 -13.70 11.10
C SER A 112 1.72 -14.43 11.01
N GLU A 113 0.81 -14.08 11.89
CA GLU A 113 -0.53 -14.64 12.02
C GLU A 113 -1.57 -13.53 11.93
N LEU A 114 -2.67 -13.82 11.24
CA LEU A 114 -3.83 -12.93 11.16
C LEU A 114 -5.10 -13.75 11.36
N ARG A 115 -5.94 -13.30 12.28
CA ARG A 115 -7.34 -13.74 12.40
C ARG A 115 -8.26 -12.60 11.96
N LEU A 116 -9.22 -12.91 11.11
CA LEU A 116 -10.25 -12.00 10.62
C LEU A 116 -11.62 -12.66 10.75
N ARG A 117 -12.51 -12.02 11.50
CA ARG A 117 -13.89 -12.49 11.68
C ARG A 117 -14.87 -11.41 11.23
N PRO A 118 -15.32 -11.46 9.96
CA PRO A 118 -16.40 -10.62 9.49
C PRO A 118 -17.68 -10.83 10.30
N ALA A 119 -18.41 -9.75 10.52
CA ALA A 119 -19.71 -9.73 11.18
C ALA A 119 -20.82 -9.41 10.17
N ALA A 120 -22.06 -9.72 10.53
CA ALA A 120 -23.22 -9.51 9.67
C ALA A 120 -23.48 -8.03 9.33
N ASP A 121 -22.96 -7.10 10.14
CA ASP A 121 -23.01 -5.66 9.90
C ASP A 121 -21.94 -5.15 8.91
N GLY A 122 -21.15 -6.07 8.33
CA GLY A 122 -20.04 -5.76 7.43
C GLY A 122 -18.73 -5.36 8.13
N SER A 123 -18.75 -5.11 9.44
CA SER A 123 -17.52 -4.91 10.21
C SER A 123 -16.71 -6.21 10.31
N ALA A 124 -15.46 -6.13 10.74
CA ALA A 124 -14.65 -7.30 11.05
C ALA A 124 -13.94 -7.12 12.40
N ALA A 125 -13.99 -8.14 13.24
CA ALA A 125 -13.01 -8.27 14.30
C ALA A 125 -11.71 -8.82 13.71
N PHE A 126 -10.56 -8.32 14.14
CA PHE A 126 -9.27 -8.81 13.69
C PHE A 126 -8.28 -8.89 14.84
N ALA A 127 -7.31 -9.80 14.70
CA ALA A 127 -6.14 -9.89 15.57
C ALA A 127 -4.93 -10.25 14.72
N LEU A 128 -3.87 -9.47 14.85
CA LEU A 128 -2.66 -9.52 14.06
C LEU A 128 -1.46 -9.63 14.99
N GLU A 129 -0.62 -10.62 14.73
CA GLU A 129 0.73 -10.72 15.28
C GLU A 129 1.71 -10.93 14.14
N SER A 130 2.80 -10.17 14.12
CA SER A 130 3.82 -10.28 13.07
C SER A 130 5.18 -10.13 13.69
N VAL A 131 6.06 -11.10 13.49
CA VAL A 131 7.49 -11.03 13.80
C VAL A 131 8.25 -10.76 12.50
N GLN A 132 8.98 -9.66 12.46
CA GLN A 132 9.72 -9.19 11.30
C GLN A 132 11.24 -9.36 11.51
N GLY A 133 12.01 -9.03 10.48
CA GLY A 133 13.47 -9.18 10.48
C GLY A 133 14.13 -8.61 11.73
N GLY A 134 15.00 -9.40 12.36
CA GLY A 134 15.70 -8.99 13.59
C GLY A 134 14.89 -9.12 14.88
N GLY A 135 13.74 -9.83 14.86
CA GLY A 135 12.95 -10.17 16.06
C GLY A 135 12.01 -9.07 16.53
N HIS A 136 11.78 -8.03 15.72
CA HIS A 136 10.85 -6.95 16.04
C HIS A 136 9.45 -7.36 15.66
N SER A 137 8.46 -7.03 16.49
CA SER A 137 7.08 -7.42 16.26
C SER A 137 6.15 -6.24 16.04
N CYS A 138 5.12 -6.47 15.24
CA CYS A 138 3.92 -5.65 15.17
C CYS A 138 2.76 -6.44 15.78
N SER A 139 1.92 -5.80 16.59
CA SER A 139 0.66 -6.39 17.06
C SER A 139 -0.48 -5.38 16.97
N ALA A 140 -1.64 -5.84 16.54
CA ALA A 140 -2.83 -5.01 16.42
C ALA A 140 -4.10 -5.87 16.54
N GLN A 141 -5.10 -5.39 17.28
CA GLN A 141 -6.37 -6.08 17.38
C GLN A 141 -7.50 -5.08 17.58
N GLY A 142 -8.69 -5.43 17.11
CA GLY A 142 -9.86 -4.58 17.31
C GLY A 142 -11.02 -4.94 16.39
N ARG A 143 -11.97 -4.03 16.32
CA ARG A 143 -13.10 -4.09 15.39
C ARG A 143 -12.96 -2.99 14.35
N ALA A 144 -12.77 -3.39 13.10
CA ALA A 144 -12.63 -2.53 11.94
C ALA A 144 -14.00 -2.34 11.27
N ARG A 145 -14.32 -1.11 10.84
CA ARG A 145 -15.55 -0.81 10.11
C ARG A 145 -15.40 -1.16 8.64
N SER A 146 -16.49 -1.56 7.98
CA SER A 146 -16.48 -1.80 6.53
C SER A 146 -16.15 -0.53 5.76
N VAL A 147 -15.34 -0.68 4.71
CA VAL A 147 -15.11 0.34 3.67
C VAL A 147 -15.07 -0.34 2.31
N ALA A 148 -15.03 0.43 1.22
CA ALA A 148 -14.81 -0.14 -0.11
C ALA A 148 -13.47 -0.90 -0.14
N GLY A 149 -13.50 -2.17 -0.56
CA GLY A 149 -12.29 -2.99 -0.70
C GLY A 149 -11.75 -3.64 0.58
N GLY A 150 -12.43 -3.50 1.73
CA GLY A 150 -12.02 -4.17 2.96
C GLY A 150 -12.54 -3.49 4.23
N TRP A 151 -11.66 -3.29 5.20
CA TRP A 151 -11.98 -2.70 6.49
C TRP A 151 -11.01 -1.61 6.88
N LEU A 152 -11.49 -0.70 7.73
CA LEU A 152 -10.69 0.34 8.33
C LEU A 152 -10.79 0.29 9.86
N TRP A 153 -9.66 0.27 10.53
CA TRP A 153 -9.56 0.40 11.97
C TRP A 153 -8.93 1.75 12.32
N GLU A 154 -9.64 2.53 13.12
CA GLU A 154 -9.20 3.86 13.56
C GLU A 154 -9.27 3.90 15.09
N GLN A 155 -8.17 4.29 15.73
CA GLN A 155 -8.11 4.46 17.18
C GLN A 155 -7.12 5.56 17.55
N THR A 156 -7.41 6.27 18.65
CA THR A 156 -6.44 7.18 19.27
C THR A 156 -5.58 6.39 20.25
N LEU A 157 -4.30 6.21 19.93
CA LEU A 157 -3.34 5.50 20.75
C LEU A 157 -2.33 6.48 21.34
N TYR A 158 -2.22 6.54 22.67
CA TYR A 158 -1.33 7.48 23.37
C TYR A 158 -1.48 8.93 22.90
N GLY A 159 -2.72 9.36 22.62
CA GLY A 159 -3.02 10.71 22.16
C GLY A 159 -2.71 10.99 20.69
N ARG A 160 -2.31 9.97 19.90
CA ARG A 160 -2.06 10.09 18.47
C ARG A 160 -3.09 9.28 17.66
N PRO A 161 -3.58 9.81 16.53
CA PRO A 161 -4.44 9.03 15.66
C PRO A 161 -3.64 7.91 15.00
N CYS A 162 -4.17 6.69 15.07
CA CYS A 162 -3.71 5.54 14.31
C CYS A 162 -4.86 5.09 13.39
N ARG A 163 -4.55 4.99 12.10
CA ARG A 163 -5.45 4.57 11.04
C ARG A 163 -4.82 3.38 10.31
N LEU A 164 -5.42 2.21 10.45
CA LEU A 164 -4.97 0.97 9.85
C LEU A 164 -5.99 0.50 8.81
N GLU A 165 -5.54 0.40 7.57
CA GLU A 165 -6.32 -0.11 6.44
C GLU A 165 -6.08 -1.61 6.28
N ILE A 166 -7.15 -2.39 6.15
CA ILE A 166 -7.14 -3.84 5.97
C ILE A 166 -7.80 -4.12 4.63
N THR A 167 -7.00 -4.25 3.59
CA THR A 167 -7.48 -4.35 2.21
C THR A 167 -7.50 -5.79 1.75
N VAL A 168 -8.60 -6.20 1.14
CA VAL A 168 -8.68 -7.47 0.41
C VAL A 168 -8.19 -7.21 -1.01
N THR A 169 -7.10 -7.86 -1.40
CA THR A 169 -6.53 -7.72 -2.75
C THR A 169 -7.28 -8.61 -3.75
N ALA A 170 -7.04 -8.43 -5.06
CA ALA A 170 -7.75 -9.22 -6.08
C ALA A 170 -7.35 -10.70 -6.10
N ASP A 171 -6.14 -11.03 -5.67
CA ASP A 171 -5.68 -12.39 -5.43
C ASP A 171 -6.15 -12.96 -4.08
N GLN A 172 -7.12 -12.29 -3.44
CA GLN A 172 -7.69 -12.65 -2.13
C GLN A 172 -6.67 -12.66 -0.97
N ALA A 173 -5.54 -11.99 -1.14
CA ALA A 173 -4.65 -11.70 -0.03
C ALA A 173 -5.24 -10.59 0.85
N ILE A 174 -4.74 -10.51 2.09
CA ILE A 174 -4.99 -9.37 2.97
C ILE A 174 -3.74 -8.52 3.04
N ARG A 175 -3.88 -7.22 2.80
CA ARG A 175 -2.77 -6.26 2.91
C ARG A 175 -3.11 -5.18 3.93
N PHE A 176 -2.13 -4.86 4.77
CA PHE A 176 -2.23 -3.76 5.73
C PHE A 176 -1.65 -2.46 5.14
N GLY A 177 -2.35 -1.36 5.40
CA GLY A 177 -1.89 0.01 5.13
C GLY A 177 -1.87 0.83 6.41
N ASP A 178 -0.86 1.67 6.60
CA ASP A 178 -0.75 2.63 7.71
C ASP A 178 -0.44 4.02 7.12
N PRO A 179 -1.44 4.71 6.52
CA PRO A 179 -1.22 5.98 5.86
C PRO A 179 -0.65 7.01 6.83
N GLY A 180 0.49 7.61 6.47
CA GLY A 180 1.19 8.57 7.34
C GLY A 180 1.86 7.95 8.57
N HIS A 181 1.95 6.61 8.66
CA HIS A 181 2.67 5.88 9.70
C HIS A 181 2.24 6.19 11.14
N GLY A 182 0.98 6.56 11.34
CA GLY A 182 0.43 6.92 12.66
C GLY A 182 0.40 5.73 13.63
N CYS A 183 0.29 4.50 13.09
CA CYS A 183 0.24 3.29 13.89
C CYS A 183 1.62 2.70 14.22
N LYS A 184 2.60 2.88 13.33
CA LYS A 184 3.95 2.27 13.42
C LYS A 184 4.56 2.34 14.83
N MET A 185 4.72 3.54 15.36
CA MET A 185 5.44 3.72 16.63
C MET A 185 4.77 3.03 17.81
N THR A 186 3.45 2.92 17.79
CA THR A 186 2.70 2.31 18.88
C THR A 186 2.57 0.80 18.73
N LEU A 187 2.34 0.32 17.52
CA LEU A 187 2.02 -1.09 17.27
C LEU A 187 3.25 -1.93 16.93
N CYS A 188 4.33 -1.30 16.45
CA CYS A 188 5.54 -1.96 15.94
C CYS A 188 6.86 -1.45 16.53
N GLY A 189 6.82 -0.35 17.29
CA GLY A 189 8.03 0.36 17.70
C GLY A 189 8.82 0.95 16.51
N GLN A 190 10.14 1.10 16.69
CA GLN A 190 11.00 1.77 15.71
C GLN A 190 11.38 0.89 14.50
N ARG A 191 11.35 -0.44 14.64
CA ARG A 191 12.09 -1.37 13.77
C ARG A 191 11.22 -2.37 13.00
N ALA A 192 9.90 -2.23 13.07
CA ALA A 192 8.93 -2.99 12.26
C ALA A 192 7.86 -2.05 11.67
N VAL A 193 7.14 -2.52 10.65
CA VAL A 193 6.12 -1.72 9.95
C VAL A 193 4.88 -2.54 9.60
N LEU A 194 3.69 -1.94 9.70
CA LEU A 194 2.43 -2.55 9.25
C LEU A 194 2.15 -2.30 7.77
N ALA A 195 2.55 -1.13 7.25
CA ALA A 195 2.32 -0.77 5.86
C ALA A 195 3.01 -1.78 4.92
N GLY A 196 2.22 -2.39 4.05
CA GLY A 196 2.68 -3.38 3.08
C GLY A 196 2.72 -4.82 3.61
N LEU A 197 2.49 -5.05 4.91
CA LEU A 197 2.38 -6.41 5.45
C LEU A 197 1.24 -7.14 4.73
N THR A 198 1.55 -8.28 4.14
CA THR A 198 0.63 -9.02 3.26
C THR A 198 0.53 -10.47 3.70
N PHE A 199 -0.70 -10.97 3.76
CA PHE A 199 -1.06 -12.36 3.99
C PHE A 199 -1.64 -12.93 2.70
N PRO A 200 -0.84 -13.63 1.89
CA PRO A 200 -1.29 -14.17 0.60
C PRO A 200 -2.41 -15.20 0.81
N ALA A 201 -3.28 -15.39 -0.17
CA ALA A 201 -4.32 -16.43 -0.09
C ALA A 201 -3.73 -17.84 0.15
N ALA A 202 -2.51 -18.10 -0.35
CA ALA A 202 -1.80 -19.36 -0.12
C ALA A 202 -1.38 -19.60 1.35
N SER A 203 -1.39 -18.56 2.19
CA SER A 203 -1.12 -18.68 3.63
C SER A 203 -2.39 -18.85 4.46
N LEU A 204 -3.56 -19.01 3.82
CA LEU A 204 -4.80 -19.29 4.52
C LEU A 204 -4.74 -20.69 5.15
N VAL A 205 -5.05 -20.78 6.44
CA VAL A 205 -5.03 -22.01 7.23
C VAL A 205 -6.34 -22.20 7.97
N ASP A 206 -6.55 -23.41 8.53
CA ASP A 206 -7.63 -23.63 9.48
C ASP A 206 -7.39 -22.79 10.74
N CYS A 207 -8.39 -22.01 11.17
CA CYS A 207 -8.33 -21.22 12.39
C CYS A 207 -8.09 -22.01 13.67
N ALA A 208 -8.36 -23.32 13.65
CA ALA A 208 -8.02 -24.23 14.75
C ALA A 208 -6.51 -24.53 14.84
N ALA A 209 -5.75 -24.32 13.76
CA ALA A 209 -4.30 -24.54 13.71
C ALA A 209 -3.50 -23.38 14.33
N LEU A 210 -4.04 -22.16 14.28
CA LEU A 210 -3.46 -21.01 14.96
C LEU A 210 -3.67 -21.11 16.48
N ALA A 211 -2.69 -20.65 17.27
CA ALA A 211 -2.89 -20.49 18.70
C ALA A 211 -4.09 -19.55 18.96
N ARG A 212 -4.84 -19.82 20.03
CA ARG A 212 -5.90 -18.89 20.45
C ARG A 212 -5.23 -17.70 21.14
N GLN A 213 -5.37 -16.52 20.55
CA GLN A 213 -5.01 -15.25 21.16
C GLN A 213 -6.06 -14.83 22.19
#